data_AF-A0A9D5MEL5-F1
#
_entry.id   AF-A0A9D5MEL5-F1
#
_cell.length_a   1.000
_cell.length_b   1.000
_cell.length_c   1.000
_cell.angle_alpha   90.00
_cell.angle_beta   90.00
_cell.angle_gamma   90.00
#
_symmetry.space_group_name_H-M   'P 1'
#
loop_
_entity.id
_entity.type
_entity.pdbx_description
1 polymer ?
#
loop_
_entity_poly.entity_id
_entity_poly.type
_entity_poly.pdbx_seq_one_letter_code
_entity_poly.pdbx_strand_id
1 'polypeptide(L)'
;MNALREELSRALESLSAPRHPALRRSLREDALYATDLPAAAPEAVPLFLRTVREKGWTAAERNGWIDLDQVPETPPAGWKPGKPGPETACCLSLLRRRKPAGNGDPEETGRVIRKLIKAGEENGENWEAVCAGLHREWAVRLRTGRGIPPVPEAFFTAEGQPEPEDPAAGRPKERSGGKC
;
A
#
# COMPACT_ATOMS: atom_id res chain seq x y z
N MET A 1 -2.96 -10.03 -3.16
CA MET A 1 -1.79 -9.37 -3.80
C MET A 1 -2.28 -8.04 -4.33
N ASN A 2 -1.52 -6.95 -4.21
CA ASN A 2 -1.91 -5.65 -4.77
C ASN A 2 -1.29 -5.44 -6.16
N ALA A 3 -1.83 -4.51 -6.94
CA ALA A 3 -1.46 -4.27 -8.32
C ALA A 3 0.02 -3.92 -8.53
N LEU A 4 0.67 -3.25 -7.57
CA LEU A 4 2.11 -2.95 -7.66
C LEU A 4 2.93 -4.23 -7.61
N ARG A 5 2.62 -5.11 -6.66
CA ARG A 5 3.29 -6.42 -6.55
C ARG A 5 2.97 -7.30 -7.75
N GLU A 6 1.73 -7.31 -8.23
CA GLU A 6 1.34 -8.07 -9.43
C GLU A 6 2.13 -7.62 -10.66
N GLU A 7 2.28 -6.30 -10.85
CA GLU A 7 3.02 -5.75 -11.97
C GLU A 7 4.48 -6.19 -11.97
N LEU A 8 5.14 -6.11 -10.82
CA LEU A 8 6.52 -6.55 -10.67
C LEU A 8 6.67 -8.06 -10.82
N SER A 9 5.74 -8.87 -10.27
CA SER A 9 5.74 -10.32 -10.46
C SER A 9 5.65 -10.66 -11.95
N ARG A 10 4.71 -10.06 -12.69
CA ARG A 10 4.58 -10.29 -14.15
C ARG A 10 5.83 -9.87 -14.92
N ALA A 11 6.49 -8.78 -14.49
CA ALA A 11 7.73 -8.31 -15.11
C ALA A 11 8.91 -9.26 -14.84
N LEU A 12 8.91 -9.99 -13.72
CA LEU A 12 9.91 -11.02 -13.42
C LEU A 12 9.59 -12.34 -14.13
N GLU A 13 8.32 -12.74 -14.18
CA GLU A 13 7.83 -13.95 -14.84
C GLU A 13 8.05 -13.95 -16.36
N SER A 14 8.13 -12.77 -16.98
CA SER A 14 8.40 -12.63 -18.42
C SER A 14 9.87 -12.79 -18.80
N LEU A 15 10.78 -12.84 -17.81
CA LEU A 15 12.21 -12.99 -18.04
C LEU A 15 12.57 -14.46 -18.20
N SER A 16 13.49 -14.74 -19.12
CA SER A 16 14.18 -16.02 -19.13
C SER A 16 15.22 -16.02 -18.01
N ALA A 17 15.03 -16.88 -17.01
CA ALA A 17 15.93 -17.00 -15.86
C ALA A 17 16.11 -18.48 -15.48
N PRO A 18 17.32 -18.91 -15.07
CA PRO A 18 17.56 -20.28 -14.58
C PRO A 18 16.69 -20.68 -13.40
N ARG A 19 16.30 -19.71 -12.58
CA ARG A 19 15.32 -19.85 -11.49
C ARG A 19 14.44 -18.61 -11.42
N HIS A 20 13.23 -18.77 -10.88
CA HIS A 20 12.36 -17.64 -10.63
C HIS A 20 12.98 -16.71 -9.56
N PRO A 21 13.20 -15.41 -9.85
CA PRO A 21 13.64 -14.46 -8.85
C PRO A 21 12.60 -14.29 -7.74
N ALA A 22 13.05 -14.09 -6.52
CA ALA A 22 12.19 -13.73 -5.40
C ALA A 22 11.74 -12.27 -5.53
N LEU A 23 10.46 -12.02 -5.21
CA LEU A 23 9.93 -10.67 -5.00
C LEU A 23 9.39 -10.56 -3.57
N ARG A 24 10.08 -9.78 -2.75
CA ARG A 24 9.73 -9.55 -1.35
C ARG A 24 9.47 -8.09 -1.08
N ARG A 25 8.80 -7.82 0.03
CA ARG A 25 8.71 -6.48 0.61
C ARG A 25 10.12 -6.01 1.00
N SER A 26 10.49 -4.78 0.64
CA SER A 26 11.78 -4.23 1.07
C SER A 26 11.72 -3.87 2.56
N LEU A 27 12.81 -4.09 3.28
CA LEU A 27 12.96 -3.66 4.68
C LEU A 27 13.32 -2.17 4.79
N ARG A 28 13.66 -1.51 3.69
CA ARG A 28 14.07 -0.11 3.68
C ARG A 28 12.89 0.84 3.68
N GLU A 29 13.04 2.05 4.19
CA GLU A 29 11.95 3.05 4.18
C GLU A 29 11.74 3.71 2.81
N ASP A 30 12.75 3.71 1.95
CA ASP A 30 12.80 4.36 0.63
C ASP A 30 12.43 3.43 -0.54
N ALA A 31 11.97 2.20 -0.27
CA ALA A 31 11.60 1.24 -1.30
C ALA A 31 10.40 0.39 -0.89
N LEU A 32 9.50 0.07 -1.81
CA LEU A 32 8.38 -0.85 -1.56
C LEU A 32 8.82 -2.31 -1.58
N TYR A 33 9.54 -2.70 -2.63
CA TYR A 33 9.87 -4.10 -2.92
C TYR A 33 11.36 -4.28 -3.17
N ALA A 34 11.81 -5.52 -3.07
CA ALA A 34 13.17 -5.92 -3.41
C ALA A 34 13.13 -7.26 -4.15
N THR A 35 13.99 -7.41 -5.16
CA THR A 35 14.19 -8.67 -5.87
C THR A 35 15.66 -9.08 -5.89
N ASP A 36 15.91 -10.39 -5.85
CA ASP A 36 17.25 -10.99 -5.95
C ASP A 36 17.64 -11.31 -7.40
N LEU A 37 16.96 -10.70 -8.38
CA LEU A 37 17.22 -10.88 -9.82
C LEU A 37 18.72 -10.87 -10.19
N PRO A 38 19.58 -9.97 -9.66
CA PRO A 38 21.01 -10.00 -9.99
C PRO A 38 21.70 -11.33 -9.69
N ALA A 39 21.25 -12.04 -8.65
CA ALA A 39 21.76 -13.37 -8.30
C ALA A 39 21.04 -14.52 -9.02
N ALA A 40 19.82 -14.29 -9.52
CA ALA A 40 19.00 -15.29 -10.20
C ALA A 40 19.32 -15.38 -11.71
N ALA A 41 19.44 -14.22 -12.35
CA ALA A 41 19.66 -14.06 -13.79
C ALA A 41 20.31 -12.68 -14.06
N PRO A 42 21.62 -12.52 -13.82
CA PRO A 42 22.33 -11.25 -14.00
C PRO A 42 22.17 -10.67 -15.41
N GLU A 43 22.11 -11.53 -16.42
CA GLU A 43 21.90 -11.17 -17.83
C GLU A 43 20.53 -10.54 -18.10
N ALA A 44 19.52 -10.82 -17.28
CA ALA A 44 18.17 -10.29 -17.43
C ALA A 44 17.98 -8.93 -16.74
N VAL A 45 18.93 -8.51 -15.89
CA VAL A 45 18.86 -7.25 -15.13
C VAL A 45 18.65 -6.02 -16.03
N PRO A 46 19.42 -5.80 -17.13
CA PRO A 46 19.23 -4.61 -17.96
C PRO A 46 17.84 -4.53 -18.59
N LEU A 47 17.30 -5.67 -19.03
CA LEU A 47 15.95 -5.74 -19.60
C LEU A 47 14.90 -5.42 -18.54
N PHE A 48 14.98 -6.05 -17.37
CA PHE A 48 14.08 -5.80 -16.26
C PHE A 48 14.08 -4.33 -15.83
N LEU A 49 15.26 -3.75 -15.62
CA LEU A 49 15.41 -2.35 -15.21
C LEU A 49 14.80 -1.39 -16.23
N ARG A 50 14.94 -1.66 -17.53
CA ARG A 50 14.28 -0.88 -18.58
C ARG A 50 12.77 -0.99 -18.46
N THR A 51 12.24 -2.21 -18.41
CA THR A 51 10.79 -2.48 -18.36
C THR A 51 10.11 -1.82 -17.15
N VAL A 52 10.70 -1.88 -15.96
CA VAL A 52 10.08 -1.26 -14.77
C VAL A 52 10.18 0.27 -14.80
N ARG A 53 11.29 0.83 -15.30
CA ARG A 53 11.45 2.29 -15.44
C ARG A 53 10.48 2.90 -16.44
N GLU A 54 10.21 2.22 -17.55
CA GLU A 54 9.17 2.62 -18.52
C GLU A 54 7.77 2.70 -17.89
N LYS A 55 7.53 1.94 -16.82
CA LYS A 55 6.30 1.96 -16.03
C LYS A 55 6.34 2.92 -14.84
N GLY A 56 7.39 3.73 -14.72
CA GLY A 56 7.52 4.74 -13.67
C GLY A 56 8.12 4.25 -12.36
N TRP A 57 8.68 3.03 -12.33
CA TRP A 57 9.42 2.56 -11.16
C TRP A 57 10.79 3.19 -11.08
N THR A 58 11.18 3.59 -9.87
CA THR A 58 12.58 3.80 -9.54
C THR A 58 13.19 2.48 -9.09
N ALA A 59 14.44 2.24 -9.49
CA ALA A 59 15.13 1.00 -9.23
C ALA A 59 16.61 1.26 -8.90
N ALA A 60 17.07 0.73 -7.77
CA ALA A 60 18.45 0.86 -7.32
C ALA A 60 19.03 -0.51 -6.95
N GLU A 61 20.18 -0.86 -7.53
CA GLU A 61 20.90 -2.08 -7.16
C GLU A 61 21.76 -1.84 -5.93
N ARG A 62 21.60 -2.68 -4.90
CA ARG A 62 22.28 -2.58 -3.61
C ARG A 62 22.50 -3.98 -3.03
N ASN A 63 23.75 -4.33 -2.72
CA ASN A 63 24.12 -5.58 -2.06
C ASN A 63 23.54 -6.85 -2.73
N GLY A 64 23.53 -6.90 -4.07
CA GLY A 64 22.98 -8.03 -4.83
C GLY A 64 21.45 -8.09 -4.91
N TRP A 65 20.75 -7.05 -4.47
CA TRP A 65 19.30 -6.87 -4.62
C TRP A 65 19.00 -5.66 -5.49
N ILE A 66 17.85 -5.66 -6.14
CA ILE A 66 17.27 -4.47 -6.76
C ILE A 66 16.11 -4.01 -5.87
N ASP A 67 16.28 -2.86 -5.23
CA ASP A 67 15.20 -2.16 -4.54
C ASP A 67 14.34 -1.42 -5.57
N LEU A 68 13.02 -1.58 -5.45
CA LEU A 68 12.00 -1.08 -6.37
C LEU A 68 11.04 -0.18 -5.62
N ASP A 69 10.85 1.04 -6.12
CA ASP A 69 9.96 2.02 -5.50
C ASP A 69 9.10 2.76 -6.51
N GLN A 70 7.85 2.96 -6.11
CA GLN A 70 6.86 3.80 -6.77
C GLN A 70 5.90 4.28 -5.69
N VAL A 71 5.72 5.60 -5.57
CA VAL A 71 4.79 6.20 -4.60
C VAL A 71 3.51 6.55 -5.34
N PRO A 72 2.45 5.72 -5.27
CA PRO A 72 1.21 6.03 -5.97
C PRO A 72 0.44 7.14 -5.24
N GLU A 73 -0.30 7.95 -6.01
CA GLU A 73 -1.17 9.00 -5.46
C GLU A 73 -2.44 8.43 -4.82
N THR A 74 -2.84 7.22 -5.20
CA THR A 74 -4.00 6.50 -4.67
C THR A 74 -3.61 5.08 -4.25
N PRO A 75 -4.39 4.46 -3.36
CA PRO A 75 -4.13 3.07 -2.99
C PRO A 75 -4.14 2.15 -4.23
N PRO A 76 -3.13 1.26 -4.38
CA PRO A 76 -3.06 0.41 -5.55
C PRO A 76 -4.21 -0.60 -5.55
N ALA A 77 -4.72 -0.97 -6.73
CA ALA A 77 -5.82 -1.92 -6.82
C ALA A 77 -5.50 -3.23 -6.09
N GLY A 78 -6.48 -3.82 -5.41
CA GLY A 78 -6.29 -5.04 -4.60
C GLY A 78 -5.51 -4.84 -3.30
N TRP A 79 -5.01 -3.63 -3.01
CA TRP A 79 -4.53 -3.27 -1.68
C TRP A 79 -5.71 -2.96 -0.76
N LYS A 80 -5.60 -3.39 0.49
CA LYS A 80 -6.57 -3.10 1.53
C LYS A 80 -5.82 -2.64 2.78
N PRO A 81 -6.32 -1.63 3.50
CA PRO A 81 -5.82 -1.36 4.84
C PRO A 81 -6.12 -2.57 5.74
N GLY A 82 -5.36 -2.70 6.83
CA GLY A 82 -5.68 -3.68 7.85
C GLY A 82 -6.93 -3.31 8.65
N LYS A 83 -7.23 -4.13 9.67
CA LYS A 83 -8.39 -3.89 10.53
C LYS A 83 -8.26 -2.52 11.21
N PRO A 84 -9.19 -1.57 10.96
CA PRO A 84 -9.12 -0.26 11.58
C PRO A 84 -9.41 -0.36 13.08
N GLY A 85 -8.65 0.38 13.87
CA GLY A 85 -8.81 0.55 15.30
C GLY A 85 -8.63 2.00 15.75
N PRO A 86 -8.41 2.24 17.06
CA PRO A 86 -8.35 3.58 17.63
C PRO A 86 -7.27 4.46 17.01
N GLU A 87 -6.12 3.89 16.63
CA GLU A 87 -4.99 4.66 16.10
C GLU A 87 -5.22 5.05 14.65
N THR A 88 -5.84 4.17 13.84
CA THR A 88 -6.34 4.54 12.51
C THR A 88 -7.35 5.70 12.61
N ALA A 89 -8.31 5.64 13.54
CA ALA A 89 -9.29 6.71 13.74
C ALA A 89 -8.64 8.04 14.18
N CYS A 90 -7.61 7.98 15.02
CA CYS A 90 -6.84 9.15 15.44
C CYS A 90 -6.09 9.77 14.25
N CYS A 91 -5.44 8.95 13.42
CA CYS A 91 -4.75 9.41 12.21
C CYS A 91 -5.72 10.10 11.24
N LEU A 92 -6.88 9.49 10.96
CA LEU A 92 -7.93 10.08 10.14
C LEU A 92 -8.46 11.40 10.71
N SER A 93 -8.72 11.45 12.02
CA SER A 93 -9.16 12.68 12.68
C SER A 93 -8.11 13.79 12.56
N LEU A 94 -6.82 13.46 12.60
CA LEU A 94 -5.74 14.43 12.43
C LEU A 94 -5.68 14.94 10.98
N LEU A 95 -5.76 14.06 9.99
CA LEU A 95 -5.78 14.44 8.57
C LEU A 95 -6.96 15.37 8.23
N ARG A 96 -8.16 15.05 8.70
CA ARG A 96 -9.38 15.84 8.44
C ARG A 96 -9.37 17.23 9.07
N ARG A 97 -8.79 17.35 10.27
CA ARG A 97 -8.86 18.59 11.08
C ARG A 97 -7.67 19.52 10.87
N ARG A 98 -6.58 19.03 10.31
CA ARG A 98 -5.36 19.81 10.14
C ARG A 98 -5.19 20.13 8.66
N LYS A 99 -4.95 21.41 8.35
CA LYS A 99 -4.49 21.77 7.01
C LYS A 99 -3.22 20.97 6.73
N PRO A 100 -3.11 20.32 5.55
CA PRO A 100 -1.86 19.71 5.14
C PRO A 100 -0.75 20.76 5.19
N ALA A 101 0.49 20.33 5.44
CA ALA A 101 1.63 21.22 5.24
C ALA A 101 1.55 21.78 3.81
N GLY A 102 1.39 23.09 3.65
CA GLY A 102 1.15 23.73 2.34
C GLY A 102 2.25 23.45 1.31
N ASN A 103 3.46 23.12 1.79
CA ASN A 103 4.62 22.66 1.03
C ASN A 103 5.18 21.36 1.65
N GLY A 104 4.30 20.40 1.98
CA GLY A 104 4.71 19.13 2.58
C GLY A 104 5.82 18.47 1.77
N ASP A 105 6.88 18.01 2.45
CA ASP A 105 8.00 17.32 1.82
C ASP A 105 7.48 16.06 1.08
N PRO A 106 7.64 15.98 -0.26
CA PRO A 106 7.20 14.83 -1.04
C PRO A 106 7.81 13.51 -0.55
N GLU A 107 9.06 13.54 -0.10
CA GLU A 107 9.73 12.33 0.39
C GLU A 107 9.13 11.87 1.71
N GLU A 108 8.74 12.80 2.56
CA GLU A 108 8.04 12.50 3.79
C GLU A 108 6.64 11.92 3.55
N THR A 109 5.92 12.46 2.57
CA THR A 109 4.62 11.91 2.15
C THR A 109 4.80 10.50 1.58
N GLY A 110 5.81 10.31 0.73
CA GLY A 110 6.20 9.02 0.17
C GLY A 110 6.55 8.00 1.25
N ARG A 111 7.32 8.39 2.28
CA ARG A 111 7.64 7.53 3.43
C ARG A 111 6.39 7.00 4.11
N VAL A 112 5.39 7.86 4.35
CA VAL A 112 4.13 7.43 4.98
C VAL A 112 3.35 6.49 4.07
N ILE A 113 3.20 6.84 2.79
CA ILE A 113 2.48 6.01 1.81
C ILE A 113 3.14 4.62 1.70
N ARG A 114 4.47 4.55 1.62
CA ARG A 114 5.20 3.27 1.61
C ARG A 114 4.93 2.44 2.87
N LYS A 115 4.94 3.06 4.06
CA LYS A 115 4.63 2.37 5.32
C LYS A 115 3.22 1.77 5.31
N LEU A 116 2.23 2.52 4.82
CA LEU A 116 0.85 2.05 4.72
C LEU A 116 0.70 0.93 3.67
N ILE A 117 1.30 1.08 2.49
CA ILE A 117 1.28 0.04 1.46
C ILE A 117 1.82 -1.28 2.02
N LYS A 118 2.99 -1.22 2.66
CA LYS A 118 3.67 -2.36 3.29
C LYS A 118 2.90 -3.01 4.43
N ALA A 119 2.14 -2.24 5.20
CA ALA A 119 1.31 -2.76 6.28
C ALA A 119 0.08 -3.50 5.75
N GLY A 120 -0.53 -2.99 4.67
CA GLY A 120 -1.67 -3.65 4.02
C GLY A 120 -1.32 -4.97 3.34
N GLU A 121 -0.06 -5.20 2.96
CA GLU A 121 0.37 -6.48 2.38
C GLU A 121 0.49 -7.62 3.39
N GLU A 122 0.66 -7.34 4.69
CA GLU A 122 0.78 -8.35 5.75
C GLU A 122 -0.59 -8.77 6.31
N ASN A 123 -1.60 -8.90 5.44
CA ASN A 123 -3.01 -9.06 5.84
C ASN A 123 -3.48 -7.98 6.83
N GLY A 124 -2.76 -6.86 6.92
CA GLY A 124 -3.04 -5.79 7.86
C GLY A 124 -2.70 -6.08 9.33
N GLU A 125 -1.93 -7.12 9.65
CA GLU A 125 -1.60 -7.47 11.05
C GLU A 125 -0.89 -6.33 11.77
N ASN A 126 0.00 -5.62 11.07
CA ASN A 126 0.77 -4.50 11.61
C ASN A 126 0.09 -3.13 11.42
N TRP A 127 -1.15 -3.09 10.93
CA TRP A 127 -1.81 -1.84 10.54
C TRP A 127 -1.93 -0.84 11.68
N GLU A 128 -2.53 -1.26 12.80
CA GLU A 128 -2.68 -0.39 13.97
C GLU A 128 -1.34 0.02 14.59
N ALA A 129 -0.33 -0.85 14.54
CA ALA A 129 1.01 -0.52 15.02
C ALA A 129 1.68 0.56 14.15
N VAL A 130 1.49 0.50 12.82
CA VAL A 130 1.93 1.56 11.90
C VAL A 130 1.19 2.86 12.19
N CYS A 131 -0.14 2.82 12.35
CA CYS A 131 -0.93 4.00 12.70
C CYS A 131 -0.51 4.60 14.06
N ALA A 132 -0.23 3.79 15.08
CA ALA A 132 0.28 4.25 16.36
C ALA A 132 1.65 4.95 16.24
N GLY A 133 2.51 4.47 15.34
CA GLY A 133 3.76 5.13 14.99
C GLY A 133 3.52 6.50 14.35
N LEU A 134 2.68 6.54 13.32
CA LEU A 134 2.33 7.77 12.60
C LEU A 134 1.68 8.80 13.50
N HIS A 135 0.74 8.40 14.36
CA HIS A 135 0.09 9.28 15.31
C HIS A 135 1.09 9.94 16.26
N ARG A 136 2.01 9.17 16.86
CA ARG A 136 3.07 9.72 17.72
C ARG A 136 3.96 10.69 16.97
N GLU A 137 4.35 10.34 15.75
CA GLU A 137 5.17 11.19 14.89
C GLU A 137 4.46 12.52 14.57
N TRP A 138 3.21 12.47 14.14
CA TRP A 138 2.41 13.65 13.82
C TRP A 138 2.13 14.50 15.05
N ALA A 139 1.92 13.90 16.22
CA ALA A 139 1.79 14.62 17.48
C ALA A 139 3.08 15.38 17.86
N VAL A 140 4.27 14.82 17.58
CA VAL A 140 5.54 15.55 17.73
C VAL A 140 5.62 16.72 16.75
N ARG A 141 5.32 16.47 15.47
CA ARG A 141 5.36 17.51 14.42
C ARG A 141 4.49 18.70 14.77
N LEU A 142 3.23 18.45 15.12
CA LEU A 142 2.26 19.48 15.49
C LEU A 142 2.72 20.31 16.69
N ARG A 143 3.31 19.67 17.72
CA ARG A 143 3.89 20.38 18.87
C ARG A 143 5.04 21.31 18.49
N THR A 144 5.78 20.99 17.43
CA THR A 144 6.88 21.81 16.91
C THR A 144 6.44 22.81 15.82
N GLY A 145 5.13 23.00 15.62
CA GLY A 145 4.61 23.91 14.59
C GLY A 145 4.72 23.38 13.16
N ARG A 146 5.09 22.12 12.96
CA ARG A 146 5.14 21.47 11.64
C ARG A 146 3.77 20.88 11.29
N GLY A 147 3.37 21.00 10.03
CA GLY A 147 2.16 20.38 9.51
C GLY A 147 2.27 18.86 9.36
N ILE A 148 1.13 18.21 9.18
CA ILE A 148 1.05 16.78 8.84
C ILE A 148 1.35 16.61 7.34
N PRO A 149 2.06 15.54 6.94
CA PRO A 149 2.26 15.24 5.52
C PRO A 149 0.92 15.09 4.78
N PRO A 150 0.79 15.60 3.55
CA PRO A 150 -0.45 15.55 2.75
C PRO A 150 -0.75 14.12 2.22
N VAL A 151 -0.94 13.16 3.12
CA VAL A 151 -1.27 11.78 2.74
C VAL A 151 -2.77 11.66 2.46
N PRO A 152 -3.18 11.09 1.33
CA PRO A 152 -4.60 10.89 1.01
C PRO A 152 -5.30 9.99 2.04
N GLU A 153 -6.50 10.38 2.48
CA GLU A 153 -7.31 9.60 3.43
C GLU A 153 -7.64 8.19 2.92
N ALA A 154 -7.66 7.98 1.59
CA ALA A 154 -7.89 6.68 0.97
C ALA A 154 -6.86 5.62 1.39
N PHE A 155 -5.66 6.02 1.82
CA PHE A 155 -4.68 5.08 2.40
C PHE A 155 -4.99 4.70 3.86
N PHE A 156 -6.08 5.19 4.43
CA PHE A 156 -6.55 4.84 5.78
C PHE A 156 -7.97 4.27 5.77
N THR A 157 -8.75 4.53 4.72
CA THR A 157 -10.14 4.06 4.59
C THR A 157 -10.24 2.93 3.56
N ALA A 158 -10.88 1.83 3.95
CA ALA A 158 -11.25 0.75 3.03
C ALA A 158 -12.52 1.11 2.23
N GLU A 159 -12.63 2.35 1.72
CA GLU A 159 -13.82 2.74 0.97
C GLU A 159 -13.78 2.09 -0.42
N GLY A 160 -14.59 1.03 -0.60
CA GLY A 160 -14.77 0.38 -1.90
C GLY A 160 -15.01 -1.13 -1.89
N GLN A 161 -15.59 -1.72 -0.84
CA GLN A 161 -16.24 -3.03 -1.02
C GLN A 161 -17.74 -2.81 -1.27
N PRO A 162 -18.34 -3.37 -2.32
CA PRO A 162 -19.78 -3.58 -2.29
C PRO A 162 -20.08 -4.44 -1.05
N GLU A 163 -21.09 -4.05 -0.29
CA GLU A 163 -21.71 -4.90 0.73
C GLU A 163 -21.88 -6.31 0.13
N PRO A 164 -21.54 -7.39 0.86
CA PRO A 164 -21.88 -8.72 0.37
C PRO A 164 -23.40 -8.74 0.13
N GLU A 165 -23.82 -8.99 -1.10
CA GLU A 165 -25.22 -9.25 -1.40
C GLU A 165 -25.67 -10.38 -0.48
N ASP A 166 -26.58 -10.06 0.44
CA ASP A 166 -27.18 -11.03 1.33
C ASP A 166 -27.92 -12.07 0.46
N PRO A 167 -27.49 -13.35 0.41
CA PRO A 167 -28.14 -14.37 -0.38
C PRO A 167 -29.57 -14.67 0.11
N ALA A 168 -30.02 -14.07 1.23
CA ALA A 168 -31.36 -14.25 1.77
C ALA A 168 -32.43 -13.29 1.21
N ALA A 169 -32.09 -12.29 0.38
CA ALA A 169 -33.06 -11.33 -0.15
C ALA A 169 -33.96 -11.88 -1.29
N GLY A 170 -33.84 -13.17 -1.63
CA GLY A 170 -34.54 -13.82 -2.75
C GLY A 170 -35.72 -14.73 -2.38
N ARG A 171 -36.41 -14.55 -1.24
CA ARG A 171 -37.68 -15.26 -0.99
C ARG A 171 -38.88 -14.32 -1.02
N PRO A 172 -39.80 -14.44 -2.00
CA PRO A 172 -41.07 -13.73 -1.94
C PRO A 172 -41.88 -14.21 -0.72
N LYS A 173 -42.36 -13.25 0.10
CA LYS A 173 -43.32 -13.51 1.17
C LYS A 173 -44.66 -13.93 0.54
N GLU A 174 -44.98 -15.21 0.58
CA GLU A 174 -46.35 -15.68 0.37
C GLU A 174 -47.27 -15.04 1.42
N ARG A 175 -48.16 -14.16 0.96
CA ARG A 175 -49.30 -13.70 1.75
C ARG A 175 -50.36 -14.79 1.74
N SER A 176 -50.35 -15.70 2.71
CA SER A 176 -51.53 -16.51 3.01
C SER A 176 -52.53 -15.63 3.75
N GLY A 177 -53.58 -15.22 3.05
CA GLY A 177 -54.75 -14.59 3.65
C GLY A 177 -55.47 -15.58 4.57
N GLY A 178 -55.53 -15.25 5.85
CA GLY A 178 -56.47 -15.81 6.80
C GLY A 178 -57.40 -14.71 7.27
N LYS A 179 -58.66 -14.76 6.86
CA LYS A 179 -59.77 -14.08 7.54
C LYS A 179 -60.81 -15.14 7.90
N CYS A 180 -61.32 -14.97 9.12
CA CYS A 180 -62.32 -15.75 9.82
C CYS A 180 -63.61 -15.98 9.01
#